data_AF-M5FZU8-F1
#
_entry.id   AF-M5FZU8-F1
#
_cell.length_a   1.000
_cell.length_b   1.000
_cell.length_c   1.000
_cell.angle_alpha   90.00
_cell.angle_beta   90.00
_cell.angle_gamma   90.00
#
_symmetry.space_group_name_H-M   'P 1'
#
loop_
_entity.id
_entity.type
_entity.pdbx_description
1 polymer ?
#
loop_
_entity_poly.entity_id
_entity_poly.type
_entity_poly.pdbx_seq_one_letter_code
_entity_poly.pdbx_strand_id
1 'polypeptide(L)'
;ALAKTGHFLTVCQHAFICYSPNQINTLSRAKYSIASLAQLLDACSQDIGFGYDIGCTNLITVFQSSIGNKAAASGLRFFVGAFHGYAHNHWCQIHFHPQVLTIAGLKDFETCEWVFSQENCCAHLFRHGSAFHHHMTLDWFYQTWDLDHHAALGE
;
A
#
# COMPACT_ATOMS: atom_id res chain seq x y z
N ALA A 1 -17.32 4.24 -20.40
CA ALA A 1 -16.94 2.91 -19.90
C ALA A 1 -15.54 2.92 -19.25
N LEU A 2 -15.28 3.84 -18.32
CA LEU A 2 -13.98 4.05 -17.64
C LEU A 2 -14.19 4.21 -16.11
N ALA A 3 -15.17 3.49 -15.53
CA ALA A 3 -15.65 3.79 -14.18
C ALA A 3 -15.01 2.92 -13.06
N LYS A 4 -14.06 2.04 -13.38
CA LYS A 4 -13.33 1.28 -12.35
C LYS A 4 -11.96 1.94 -12.17
N THR A 5 -11.88 2.77 -11.12
CA THR A 5 -10.81 3.71 -10.86
C THR A 5 -9.92 3.21 -9.71
N GLY A 6 -8.75 2.65 -10.04
CA GLY A 6 -7.72 2.22 -9.09
C GLY A 6 -8.16 1.10 -8.13
N HIS A 7 -7.23 0.50 -7.40
CA HIS A 7 -7.50 -0.28 -6.19
C HIS A 7 -6.47 0.12 -5.13
N PHE A 8 -6.73 -0.18 -3.86
CA PHE A 8 -5.77 0.06 -2.80
C PHE A 8 -5.08 -1.26 -2.49
N LEU A 9 -3.76 -1.24 -2.35
CA LEU A 9 -2.97 -2.42 -2.08
C LEU A 9 -1.98 -2.11 -0.98
N THR A 10 -1.78 -3.08 -0.09
CA THR A 10 -0.74 -3.07 0.93
C THR A 10 0.14 -4.28 0.72
N VAL A 11 1.43 -4.03 0.54
CA VAL A 11 2.44 -5.05 0.25
C VAL A 11 3.52 -4.94 1.31
N CYS A 12 4.03 -6.07 1.79
CA CYS A 12 5.15 -6.05 2.73
C CYS A 12 6.49 -5.78 2.03
N GLN A 13 7.52 -5.59 2.83
CA GLN A 13 8.88 -5.37 2.37
C GLN A 13 9.51 -6.55 1.58
N HIS A 14 8.88 -7.73 1.60
CA HIS A 14 9.27 -8.93 0.86
C HIS A 14 8.39 -9.16 -0.38
N ALA A 15 7.63 -8.14 -0.78
CA ALA A 15 6.71 -8.17 -1.91
C ALA A 15 5.46 -9.06 -1.73
N PHE A 16 5.20 -9.65 -0.57
CA PHE A 16 3.92 -10.37 -0.34
C PHE A 16 2.74 -9.42 -0.19
N ILE A 17 1.62 -9.78 -0.79
CA ILE A 17 0.35 -9.05 -0.70
C ILE A 17 -0.24 -9.23 0.70
N CYS A 18 -0.26 -8.16 1.49
CA CYS A 18 -0.81 -8.21 2.85
C CYS A 18 -2.31 -7.93 2.88
N TYR A 19 -2.75 -6.93 2.12
CA TYR A 19 -4.14 -6.49 2.17
C TYR A 19 -4.55 -5.77 0.89
N SER A 20 -5.67 -6.20 0.31
CA SER A 20 -6.32 -5.57 -0.84
C SER A 20 -7.80 -5.37 -0.51
N PRO A 21 -8.21 -4.26 0.13
CA PRO A 21 -9.59 -4.04 0.48
C PRO A 21 -10.44 -3.95 -0.78
N ASN A 22 -11.57 -4.66 -0.78
CA ASN A 22 -12.58 -4.52 -1.83
C ASN A 22 -12.94 -3.06 -1.99
N GLN A 23 -12.79 -2.56 -3.22
CA GLN A 23 -13.22 -1.21 -3.52
C GLN A 23 -14.73 -1.13 -3.48
N ILE A 24 -15.23 -0.34 -2.53
CA ILE A 24 -16.63 0.05 -2.46
C ILE A 24 -16.66 1.51 -2.89
N ASN A 25 -17.37 1.81 -3.98
CA ASN A 25 -17.42 3.14 -4.60
C ASN A 25 -17.86 4.28 -3.67
N THR A 26 -18.35 3.98 -2.46
CA THR A 26 -18.80 4.94 -1.46
C THR A 26 -17.73 5.32 -0.41
N LEU A 27 -16.57 4.67 -0.42
CA LEU A 27 -15.48 4.95 0.52
C LEU A 27 -14.54 6.02 -0.05
N SER A 28 -14.21 7.02 0.76
CA SER A 28 -13.13 7.96 0.41
C SER A 28 -11.80 7.22 0.39
N ARG A 29 -10.87 7.65 -0.48
CA ARG A 29 -9.52 7.05 -0.61
C ARG A 29 -8.77 6.89 0.72
N ALA A 30 -8.99 7.81 1.67
CA ALA A 30 -8.39 7.76 3.01
C ALA A 30 -8.92 6.61 3.90
N LYS A 31 -10.13 6.08 3.66
CA LYS A 31 -10.66 4.98 4.47
C LYS A 31 -9.93 3.67 4.19
N TYR A 32 -9.43 3.46 2.97
CA TYR A 32 -8.69 2.26 2.63
C TYR A 32 -7.33 2.20 3.34
N SER A 33 -6.61 3.34 3.42
CA SER A 33 -5.35 3.39 4.16
C SER A 33 -5.56 3.14 5.66
N ILE A 34 -6.60 3.74 6.26
CA ILE A 34 -6.97 3.49 7.67
C ILE A 34 -7.31 2.01 7.89
N ALA A 35 -8.16 1.42 7.04
CA ALA A 35 -8.57 0.02 7.18
C ALA A 35 -7.37 -0.93 7.04
N SER A 36 -6.47 -0.66 6.10
CA SER A 36 -5.26 -1.46 5.88
C SER A 36 -4.31 -1.36 7.07
N LEU A 37 -4.09 -0.15 7.59
CA LEU A 37 -3.27 0.06 8.79
C LEU A 37 -3.88 -0.55 10.04
N ALA A 38 -5.22 -0.55 10.17
CA ALA A 38 -5.88 -1.22 11.30
C ALA A 38 -5.52 -2.71 11.35
N GLN A 39 -5.63 -3.39 10.20
CA GLN A 39 -5.27 -4.80 10.06
C GLN A 39 -3.77 -5.03 10.29
N LEU A 40 -2.91 -4.18 9.74
CA LEU A 40 -1.46 -4.27 9.98
C LEU A 40 -1.11 -4.07 11.46
N LEU A 41 -1.76 -3.13 12.16
CA LEU A 41 -1.53 -2.90 13.59
C LEU A 41 -2.08 -4.03 14.47
N ASP A 42 -3.05 -4.83 13.99
CA ASP A 42 -3.51 -6.03 14.68
C ASP A 42 -2.54 -7.20 14.46
N ALA A 43 -1.97 -7.32 13.26
CA ALA A 43 -1.02 -8.38 12.90
C ALA A 43 0.41 -8.13 13.40
N CYS A 44 0.86 -6.88 13.39
CA CYS A 44 2.20 -6.45 13.78
C CYS A 44 2.11 -5.56 15.01
N SER A 45 2.82 -5.91 16.08
CA SER A 45 2.63 -5.25 17.38
C SER A 45 3.35 -3.90 17.50
N GLN A 46 4.49 -3.69 16.83
CA GLN A 46 5.36 -2.50 17.01
C GLN A 46 6.20 -2.18 15.77
N ASP A 47 6.64 -0.92 15.67
CA ASP A 47 7.64 -0.38 14.74
C ASP A 47 7.34 -0.57 13.25
N ILE A 48 6.09 -0.29 12.86
CA ILE A 48 5.65 -0.37 11.46
C ILE A 48 6.12 0.87 10.70
N GLY A 49 6.86 0.66 9.60
CA GLY A 49 7.10 1.67 8.57
C GLY A 49 6.09 1.54 7.43
N PHE A 50 5.31 2.58 7.17
CA PHE A 50 4.25 2.58 6.17
C PHE A 50 4.53 3.57 5.04
N GLY A 51 4.82 3.05 3.85
CA GLY A 51 5.01 3.84 2.64
C GLY A 51 3.69 4.15 1.95
N TYR A 52 3.50 5.40 1.55
CA TYR A 52 2.37 5.81 0.70
C TYR A 52 2.72 7.13 0.00
N ASP A 53 2.35 7.32 -1.27
CA ASP A 53 2.59 8.55 -2.03
C ASP A 53 2.18 9.81 -1.27
N ILE A 54 1.05 9.74 -0.58
CA ILE A 54 0.51 10.85 0.23
C ILE A 54 0.78 10.65 1.72
N GLY A 55 1.82 9.90 2.09
CA GLY A 55 2.16 9.53 3.47
C GLY A 55 2.22 10.73 4.42
N CYS A 56 2.76 11.87 3.95
CA CYS A 56 2.84 13.12 4.70
C CYS A 56 1.47 13.66 5.15
N THR A 57 0.44 13.53 4.31
CA THR A 57 -0.92 13.98 4.62
C THR A 57 -1.73 12.86 5.26
N ASN A 58 -1.51 11.61 4.84
CA ASN A 58 -2.20 10.44 5.37
C ASN A 58 -1.87 10.20 6.85
N LEU A 59 -0.65 10.55 7.29
CA LEU A 59 -0.27 10.61 8.70
C LEU A 59 -1.32 11.36 9.53
N ILE A 60 -1.67 12.59 9.12
CA ILE A 60 -2.65 13.42 9.84
C ILE A 60 -4.00 12.71 9.92
N THR A 61 -4.44 12.14 8.80
CA THR A 61 -5.73 11.43 8.73
C THR A 61 -5.76 10.21 9.63
N VAL A 62 -4.68 9.43 9.69
CA VAL A 62 -4.59 8.23 10.52
C VAL A 62 -4.59 8.59 12.01
N PHE A 63 -3.80 9.57 12.44
CA PHE A 63 -3.76 9.97 13.86
C PHE A 63 -5.04 10.66 14.34
N GLN A 64 -5.82 11.24 13.43
CA GLN A 64 -7.15 11.80 13.76
C GLN A 64 -8.29 10.77 13.68
N SER A 65 -8.00 9.54 13.24
CA SER A 65 -8.99 8.49 13.10
C SER A 65 -9.16 7.64 14.37
N SER A 66 -10.08 6.68 14.33
CA SER A 66 -10.31 5.73 15.43
C SER A 66 -9.09 4.88 15.79
N ILE A 67 -8.12 4.71 14.89
CA ILE A 67 -6.89 3.95 15.15
C ILE A 67 -5.72 4.82 15.63
N GLY A 68 -5.90 6.14 15.79
CA GLY A 68 -4.81 7.07 16.08
C GLY A 68 -4.02 6.75 17.35
N ASN A 69 -4.71 6.42 18.45
CA ASN A 69 -4.05 6.03 19.71
C ASN A 69 -3.22 4.75 19.56
N LYS A 70 -3.76 3.77 18.82
CA LYS A 70 -3.08 2.50 18.56
C LYS A 70 -1.86 2.71 17.66
N ALA A 71 -2.01 3.50 16.61
CA ALA A 71 -0.92 3.89 15.72
C ALA A 71 0.20 4.60 16.51
N ALA A 72 -0.13 5.53 17.40
CA ALA A 72 0.84 6.23 18.23
C ALA A 72 1.59 5.28 19.17
N ALA A 73 0.86 4.39 19.86
CA ALA A 73 1.44 3.42 20.77
C ALA A 73 2.35 2.39 20.05
N SER A 74 2.05 2.07 18.80
CA SER A 74 2.84 1.13 18.00
C SER A 74 4.16 1.71 17.47
N GLY A 75 4.37 3.02 17.55
CA GLY A 75 5.53 3.67 16.92
C GLY A 75 5.41 3.82 15.40
N LEU A 76 4.20 3.78 14.82
CA LEU A 76 3.96 3.87 13.38
C LEU A 76 4.68 5.08 12.75
N ARG A 77 5.46 4.82 11.70
CA ARG A 77 6.15 5.83 10.89
C ARG A 77 5.61 5.83 9.47
N PHE A 78 5.52 7.02 8.88
CA PHE A 78 5.11 7.19 7.50
C PHE A 78 6.30 7.56 6.64
N PHE A 79 6.29 7.03 5.41
CA PHE A 79 7.24 7.36 4.37
C PHE A 79 6.48 7.71 3.09
N VAL A 80 7.12 8.51 2.25
CA VAL A 80 6.70 8.72 0.85
C VAL A 80 7.70 7.98 -0.03
N GLY A 81 7.22 7.23 -1.02
CA GLY A 81 8.07 6.48 -1.94
C GLY A 81 9.23 7.33 -2.48
N ALA A 82 10.42 6.75 -2.63
CA ALA A 82 11.63 7.47 -2.99
C ALA A 82 11.50 8.26 -4.32
N PHE A 83 10.76 7.73 -5.29
CA PHE A 83 10.54 8.42 -6.57
C PHE A 83 9.47 9.50 -6.45
N HIS A 84 8.44 9.28 -5.63
CA HIS A 84 7.40 10.25 -5.36
C HIS A 84 7.86 11.39 -4.45
N GLY A 85 8.76 11.12 -3.51
CA GLY A 85 9.15 12.06 -2.46
C GLY A 85 9.78 13.35 -3.01
N TYR A 86 10.55 13.28 -4.10
CA TYR A 86 11.13 14.46 -4.74
C TYR A 86 10.10 15.40 -5.37
N ALA A 87 8.89 14.92 -5.68
CA ALA A 87 7.81 15.76 -6.19
C ALA A 87 7.10 16.55 -5.06
N HIS A 88 7.38 16.23 -3.79
CA HIS A 88 6.81 16.94 -2.66
C HIS A 88 7.64 18.17 -2.28
N ASN A 89 7.07 19.04 -1.44
CA ASN A 89 7.81 20.19 -0.92
C ASN A 89 9.03 19.75 -0.08
N HIS A 90 10.01 20.65 0.05
CA HIS A 90 11.26 20.39 0.78
C HIS A 90 11.03 19.89 2.22
N TRP A 91 10.01 20.40 2.91
CA TRP A 91 9.68 19.94 4.26
C TRP A 91 9.26 18.46 4.27
N CYS A 92 8.43 18.03 3.32
CA CYS A 92 8.05 16.62 3.19
C CYS A 92 9.26 15.74 2.85
N GLN A 93 10.16 16.22 2.00
CA GLN A 93 11.39 15.49 1.65
C GLN A 93 12.26 15.22 2.88
N ILE A 94 12.44 16.21 3.77
CA ILE A 94 13.24 16.03 4.98
C ILE A 94 12.60 15.03 5.95
N HIS A 95 11.27 15.07 6.07
CA HIS A 95 10.57 14.36 7.14
C HIS A 95 9.95 13.02 6.76
N PHE A 96 9.88 12.67 5.47
CA PHE A 96 9.23 11.44 5.01
C PHE A 96 10.00 10.69 3.92
N HIS A 97 11.06 11.26 3.35
CA HIS A 97 11.80 10.59 2.30
C HIS A 97 12.69 9.47 2.87
N PRO A 98 12.60 8.23 2.36
CA PRO A 98 13.30 7.09 2.95
C PRO A 98 14.83 7.24 2.94
N GLN A 99 15.40 7.85 1.89
CA GLN A 99 16.86 8.08 1.85
C GLN A 99 17.36 9.13 2.85
N VAL A 100 16.48 9.99 3.36
CA VAL A 100 16.83 10.98 4.39
C VAL A 100 16.67 10.38 5.78
N LEU A 101 15.69 9.49 5.95
CA LEU A 101 15.37 8.84 7.22
C LEU A 101 16.05 7.47 7.35
N THR A 102 17.14 7.41 8.10
CA THR A 102 17.93 6.16 8.30
C THR A 102 17.10 4.96 8.80
N ILE A 103 15.99 5.21 9.49
CA ILE A 103 15.05 4.19 9.97
C ILE A 103 14.38 3.37 8.85
N ALA A 104 14.36 3.86 7.61
CA ALA A 104 13.84 3.11 6.45
C ALA A 104 14.75 1.95 6.02
N GLY A 105 16.01 1.94 6.45
CA GLY A 105 17.03 1.03 5.93
C GLY A 105 17.25 1.24 4.44
N LEU A 106 17.25 0.14 3.66
CA LEU A 106 17.43 0.16 2.21
C LEU A 106 16.11 0.17 1.42
N LYS A 107 14.98 0.45 2.09
CA LYS A 107 13.66 0.42 1.45
C LYS A 107 13.35 1.75 0.77
N ASP A 108 12.96 1.68 -0.50
CA ASP A 108 12.50 2.82 -1.28
C ASP A 108 10.98 3.06 -1.16
N PHE A 109 10.24 2.07 -0.66
CA PHE A 109 8.78 2.07 -0.56
C PHE A 109 8.05 2.17 -1.91
N GLU A 110 8.63 1.60 -2.96
CA GLU A 110 8.08 1.58 -4.33
C GLU A 110 7.53 0.19 -4.75
N THR A 111 7.39 -0.73 -3.79
CA THR A 111 6.99 -2.12 -4.08
C THR A 111 5.60 -2.20 -4.72
N CYS A 112 4.66 -1.34 -4.32
CA CYS A 112 3.31 -1.34 -4.88
C CYS A 112 3.32 -1.01 -6.37
N GLU A 113 4.17 -0.07 -6.79
CA GLU A 113 4.33 0.39 -8.17
C GLU A 113 4.83 -0.75 -9.05
N TRP A 114 5.72 -1.61 -8.53
CA TRP A 114 6.17 -2.81 -9.22
C TRP A 114 5.05 -3.84 -9.38
N VAL A 115 4.27 -4.08 -8.33
CA VAL A 115 3.11 -4.97 -8.41
C VAL A 115 2.09 -4.44 -9.41
N PHE A 116 1.75 -3.15 -9.36
CA PHE A 116 0.82 -2.52 -10.30
C PHE A 116 1.32 -2.56 -11.73
N SER A 117 2.64 -2.44 -11.94
CA SER A 117 3.25 -2.59 -13.27
C SER A 117 2.98 -3.97 -13.86
N GLN A 118 3.11 -5.02 -13.04
CA GLN A 118 2.86 -6.40 -13.46
C GLN A 118 1.36 -6.71 -13.60
N GLU A 119 0.54 -6.20 -12.70
CA GLU A 119 -0.92 -6.31 -12.77
C GLU A 119 -1.48 -5.67 -14.04
N ASN A 120 -0.89 -4.57 -14.52
CA ASN A 120 -1.29 -3.93 -15.76
C ASN A 120 -1.18 -4.87 -16.98
N CYS A 121 -0.31 -5.89 -16.94
CA CYS A 121 -0.28 -6.94 -17.97
C CYS A 121 -1.59 -7.73 -18.02
N CYS A 122 -2.30 -7.89 -16.90
CA CYS A 122 -3.59 -8.56 -16.80
C CYS A 122 -4.78 -7.62 -17.11
N ALA A 123 -4.57 -6.30 -17.25
CA ALA A 123 -5.65 -5.34 -17.42
C ALA A 123 -6.56 -5.63 -18.63
N HIS A 124 -6.02 -6.21 -19.70
CA HIS A 124 -6.77 -6.58 -20.90
C HIS A 124 -7.81 -7.68 -20.63
N LEU A 125 -7.60 -8.53 -19.63
CA LEU A 125 -8.50 -9.64 -19.27
C LEU A 125 -9.82 -9.13 -18.68
N PHE A 126 -9.81 -7.98 -18.00
CA PHE A 126 -10.96 -7.46 -17.26
C PHE A 126 -11.41 -6.06 -17.68
N ARG A 127 -10.70 -5.39 -18.60
CA ARG A 127 -11.05 -4.04 -19.09
C ARG A 127 -12.52 -3.92 -19.53
N HIS A 128 -13.04 -4.97 -20.15
CA HIS A 128 -14.43 -5.06 -20.61
C HIS A 128 -15.27 -6.05 -19.78
N GLY A 129 -14.71 -6.56 -18.67
CA GLY A 129 -15.34 -7.53 -17.78
C GLY A 129 -16.24 -6.90 -16.71
N SER A 130 -17.17 -7.70 -16.19
CA SER A 130 -18.03 -7.31 -15.07
C SER A 130 -17.22 -7.03 -13.79
N ALA A 131 -17.83 -6.42 -12.77
CA ALA A 131 -17.17 -6.22 -11.46
C ALA A 131 -16.64 -7.54 -10.88
N PHE A 132 -17.44 -8.60 -11.01
CA PHE A 132 -17.06 -9.96 -10.58
C PHE A 132 -15.79 -10.46 -11.28
N HIS A 133 -15.74 -10.43 -12.62
CA HIS A 133 -14.56 -10.90 -13.36
C HIS A 133 -13.31 -10.10 -13.03
N HIS A 134 -13.45 -8.78 -12.83
CA HIS A 134 -12.34 -7.95 -12.40
C HIS A 134 -11.77 -8.40 -11.04
N HIS A 135 -12.63 -8.55 -10.03
CA HIS A 135 -12.18 -9.00 -8.70
C HIS A 135 -11.59 -10.41 -8.74
N MET A 136 -12.20 -11.33 -9.50
CA MET A 136 -11.69 -12.68 -9.67
C MET A 136 -10.29 -12.68 -10.31
N THR A 137 -10.07 -11.88 -11.36
CA THR A 137 -8.76 -11.79 -12.00
C THR A 137 -7.70 -11.17 -11.09
N LEU A 138 -8.04 -10.13 -10.32
CA LEU A 138 -7.12 -9.53 -9.35
C LEU A 138 -6.77 -10.50 -8.22
N ASP A 139 -7.77 -11.20 -7.67
CA ASP A 139 -7.57 -12.21 -6.63
C ASP A 139 -6.64 -13.33 -7.11
N TRP A 140 -6.87 -13.86 -8.31
CA TRP A 140 -5.97 -14.85 -8.93
C TRP A 140 -4.56 -14.29 -9.17
N PHE A 141 -4.45 -13.05 -9.64
CA PHE A 141 -3.16 -12.41 -9.84
C PHE A 141 -2.38 -12.33 -8.53
N TYR A 142 -2.99 -11.84 -7.45
CA TYR A 142 -2.32 -11.71 -6.14
C TYR A 142 -1.95 -13.06 -5.53
N GLN A 143 -2.81 -14.07 -5.62
CA GLN A 143 -2.49 -15.42 -5.15
C GLN A 143 -1.31 -16.01 -5.92
N THR A 144 -1.29 -15.85 -7.24
CA THR A 144 -0.19 -16.34 -8.08
C THR A 144 1.10 -15.58 -7.77
N TRP A 145 1.01 -14.26 -7.60
CA TRP A 145 2.13 -13.41 -7.21
C TRP A 145 2.77 -13.90 -5.90
N ASP A 146 1.99 -14.12 -4.85
CA ASP A 146 2.50 -14.60 -3.57
C ASP A 146 3.10 -16.01 -3.69
N LEU A 147 2.48 -16.91 -4.44
CA LEU A 147 3.01 -18.27 -4.69
C LEU A 147 4.37 -18.22 -5.39
N ASP A 148 4.51 -17.40 -6.43
CA ASP A 148 5.77 -17.25 -7.16
C ASP A 148 6.87 -16.67 -6.27
N HIS A 149 6.53 -15.69 -5.41
CA HIS A 149 7.47 -15.11 -4.46
C HIS A 149 7.86 -16.10 -3.35
N HIS A 150 6.91 -16.90 -2.85
CA HIS A 150 7.21 -17.98 -1.91
C HIS A 150 8.16 -19.01 -2.53
N ALA A 151 7.89 -19.45 -3.75
CA ALA A 151 8.75 -20.41 -4.47
C ALA A 151 10.16 -19.86 -4.70
N ALA A 152 10.30 -18.56 -4.98
CA ALA A 152 11.59 -17.90 -5.15
C ALA A 152 12.42 -17.83 -3.85
N LEU A 153 11.78 -17.89 -2.68
CA LEU A 153 12.47 -17.93 -1.39
C LEU A 153 12.99 -19.33 -1.01
N GLY A 154 12.61 -20.37 -1.78
CA GLY A 154 13.15 -21.72 -1.62
C GLY A 154 12.61 -22.51 -0.43
N GLU A 155 11.42 -22.17 0.06
CA GLU A 155 10.66 -22.98 1.03
C GLU A 155 9.75 -24.02 0.34
#